data_AF-A0A2E2ES66-F1
#
_entry.id   AF-A0A2E2ES66-F1
#
_cell.length_a   1.000
_cell.length_b   1.000
_cell.length_c   1.000
_cell.angle_alpha   90.00
_cell.angle_beta   90.00
_cell.angle_gamma   90.00
#
_symmetry.space_group_name_H-M   'P 1'
#
loop_
_entity.id
_entity.type
_entity.pdbx_description
1 polymer ?
#
loop_
_entity_poly.entity_id
_entity_poly.type
_entity_poly.pdbx_seq_one_letter_code
_entity_poly.pdbx_strand_id
1 'polypeptide(L)'
;MKTIAIFFLNVIQNTLGMTLGWLFRPKTKQHSYKVLSDVEKVKYLEKRRQYKGYKKQWLYYRCREEGLLETYYKLFKTEVEGQDAGTKFSFGKYQGEFVEDIFESDKEYINWLSQQKWLAQYLDESDMIHELLHLEDENKNEF
;
A
#
# COMPACT_ATOMS: atom_id res chain seq x y z
N MET A 1 -53.03 -1.77 -26.49
CA MET A 1 -52.06 -0.64 -26.57
C MET A 1 -51.76 -0.05 -25.19
N LYS A 2 -51.33 -0.85 -24.20
CA LYS A 2 -51.01 -0.36 -22.83
C LYS A 2 -49.65 -0.84 -22.30
N THR A 3 -49.08 -1.88 -22.90
CA THR A 3 -47.77 -2.46 -22.53
C THR A 3 -46.58 -1.68 -23.09
N ILE A 4 -46.77 -1.00 -24.23
CA ILE A 4 -45.72 -0.18 -24.88
C ILE A 4 -45.43 1.09 -24.05
N ALA A 5 -46.44 1.66 -23.38
CA ALA A 5 -46.29 2.87 -22.58
C ALA A 5 -45.41 2.68 -21.32
N ILE A 6 -45.38 1.48 -20.75
CA ILE A 6 -44.58 1.17 -19.54
C ILE A 6 -43.09 1.07 -19.88
N PHE A 7 -42.76 0.54 -21.07
CA PHE A 7 -41.37 0.48 -21.54
C PHE A 7 -40.78 1.87 -21.76
N PHE A 8 -41.55 2.81 -22.32
CA PHE A 8 -41.07 4.19 -22.49
C PHE A 8 -40.91 4.94 -21.18
N LEU A 9 -41.72 4.66 -20.15
CA LEU A 9 -41.60 5.30 -18.84
C LEU A 9 -40.31 4.91 -18.11
N ASN A 10 -39.92 3.63 -18.16
CA ASN A 10 -38.68 3.14 -17.54
C ASN A 10 -37.41 3.61 -18.26
N VAL A 11 -37.48 3.82 -19.58
CA VAL A 11 -36.35 4.35 -20.36
C VAL A 11 -36.11 5.84 -20.04
N ILE A 12 -37.17 6.63 -19.83
CA ILE A 12 -37.06 8.05 -19.48
C ILE A 12 -36.50 8.27 -18.07
N GLN A 13 -36.85 7.40 -17.10
CA GLN A 13 -36.27 7.47 -15.76
C GLN A 13 -34.76 7.13 -15.75
N ASN A 14 -34.31 6.25 -16.64
CA ASN A 14 -32.90 5.86 -16.71
C ASN A 14 -32.03 6.88 -17.49
N THR A 15 -32.61 7.69 -18.38
CA THR A 15 -31.88 8.71 -19.14
C THR A 15 -31.76 10.04 -18.40
N LEU A 16 -32.80 10.45 -17.66
CA LEU A 16 -32.79 11.71 -16.90
C LEU A 16 -31.96 11.67 -15.62
N GLY A 17 -31.74 10.47 -15.04
CA GLY A 17 -30.80 10.29 -13.92
C GLY A 17 -29.34 10.54 -14.30
N MET A 18 -28.99 10.42 -15.59
CA MET A 18 -27.61 10.59 -16.07
C MET A 18 -27.29 12.01 -16.56
N THR A 19 -28.28 12.86 -16.86
CA THR A 19 -28.03 14.22 -17.41
C THR A 19 -28.08 15.32 -16.35
N LEU A 20 -28.74 15.10 -15.21
CA LEU A 20 -28.86 16.08 -14.12
C LEU A 20 -27.99 15.79 -12.88
N GLY A 21 -27.36 14.61 -12.80
CA GLY A 21 -26.47 14.25 -11.68
C GLY A 21 -25.22 15.12 -11.55
N TRP A 22 -24.87 15.89 -12.59
CA TRP A 22 -23.78 16.87 -12.53
C TRP A 22 -24.21 18.21 -11.92
N LEU A 23 -25.47 18.63 -12.10
CA LEU A 23 -26.01 19.90 -11.58
C LEU A 23 -26.15 19.90 -10.05
N PHE A 24 -26.25 18.73 -9.44
CA PHE A 24 -26.27 18.55 -7.98
C PHE A 24 -24.99 17.90 -7.43
N ARG A 25 -23.82 18.19 -8.01
CA ARG A 25 -22.56 17.98 -7.24
C ARG A 25 -22.48 19.08 -6.18
N PRO A 26 -22.71 18.81 -4.88
CA PRO A 26 -22.40 19.80 -3.87
C PRO A 26 -20.91 20.15 -4.03
N LYS A 27 -20.58 21.44 -4.13
CA LYS A 27 -19.20 21.91 -4.01
C LYS A 27 -18.67 21.35 -2.69
N THR A 28 -17.85 20.30 -2.80
CA THR A 28 -17.35 19.57 -1.65
C THR A 28 -16.56 20.53 -0.78
N LYS A 29 -16.81 20.45 0.53
CA LYS A 29 -16.28 21.27 1.62
C LYS A 29 -14.73 21.28 1.67
N GLN A 30 -14.07 21.93 0.71
CA GLN A 30 -12.62 22.06 0.68
C GLN A 30 -12.10 22.78 1.94
N HIS A 31 -12.89 23.70 2.49
CA HIS A 31 -12.61 24.35 3.77
C HIS A 31 -12.63 23.39 4.96
N SER A 32 -13.41 22.31 4.90
CA SER A 32 -13.52 21.36 6.01
C SER A 32 -12.29 20.47 6.12
N TYR A 33 -11.68 20.06 5.01
CA TYR A 33 -10.54 19.13 5.05
C TYR A 33 -9.30 19.74 5.70
N LYS A 34 -9.00 21.01 5.39
CA LYS A 34 -7.87 21.73 5.98
C LYS A 34 -8.03 21.96 7.49
N VAL A 35 -9.27 21.98 7.99
CA VAL A 35 -9.60 22.20 9.41
C VAL A 35 -9.61 20.90 10.22
N LEU A 36 -9.64 19.74 9.57
CA LEU A 36 -9.63 18.43 10.26
C LEU A 36 -8.33 18.21 11.02
N SER A 37 -8.43 17.43 12.10
CA SER A 37 -7.25 16.89 12.77
C SER A 37 -6.49 15.93 11.85
N ASP A 38 -5.20 15.77 12.07
CA ASP A 38 -4.35 14.93 11.23
C ASP A 38 -4.79 13.46 11.22
N VAL A 39 -5.33 12.97 12.35
CA VAL A 39 -5.93 11.64 12.47
C VAL A 39 -7.14 11.48 11.55
N GLU A 40 -8.02 12.48 11.52
CA GLU A 40 -9.22 12.44 10.68
C GLU A 40 -8.87 12.57 9.20
N LYS A 41 -7.85 13.36 8.85
CA LYS A 41 -7.34 13.45 7.48
C LYS A 41 -6.87 12.10 6.97
N VAL A 42 -6.05 11.41 7.77
CA VAL A 42 -5.55 10.07 7.42
C VAL A 42 -6.70 9.07 7.27
N LYS A 43 -7.68 9.06 8.19
CA LYS A 43 -8.88 8.21 8.09
C LYS A 43 -9.72 8.52 6.85
N TYR A 44 -9.84 9.81 6.50
CA TYR A 44 -10.54 10.24 5.29
C TYR A 44 -9.83 9.74 4.02
N LEU A 45 -8.50 9.86 3.96
CA LEU A 45 -7.69 9.35 2.85
C LEU A 45 -7.83 7.83 2.70
N GLU A 46 -7.84 7.08 3.80
CA GLU A 46 -8.04 5.63 3.78
C GLU A 46 -9.44 5.25 3.27
N LYS A 47 -10.50 5.92 3.73
CA LYS A 47 -11.86 5.71 3.22
C LYS A 47 -11.96 6.00 1.72
N ARG A 48 -11.28 7.06 1.26
CA ARG A 48 -11.19 7.41 -0.16
C ARG A 48 -10.42 6.35 -0.95
N ARG A 49 -9.33 5.81 -0.40
CA ARG A 49 -8.56 4.71 -0.99
C ARG A 49 -9.45 3.49 -1.23
N GLN A 50 -10.20 3.06 -0.22
CA GLN A 50 -11.12 1.93 -0.30
C GLN A 50 -12.23 2.16 -1.33
N TYR A 51 -12.87 3.33 -1.29
CA TYR A 51 -13.94 3.68 -2.25
C TYR A 51 -13.46 3.69 -3.71
N LYS A 52 -12.20 4.08 -3.94
CA LYS A 52 -11.59 4.14 -5.28
C LYS A 52 -10.81 2.89 -5.67
N GLY A 53 -10.68 1.91 -4.78
CA GLY A 53 -9.90 0.70 -5.03
C GLY A 53 -8.39 0.95 -5.19
N TYR A 54 -7.84 2.00 -4.58
CA TYR A 54 -6.40 2.28 -4.66
C TYR A 54 -5.57 1.30 -3.80
N LYS A 55 -4.35 0.99 -4.26
CA LYS A 55 -3.40 0.13 -3.52
C LYS A 55 -2.97 0.77 -2.19
N LYS A 56 -2.55 -0.03 -1.20
CA LYS A 56 -2.12 0.48 0.13
C LYS A 56 -0.97 1.49 0.04
N GLN A 57 -0.01 1.27 -0.88
CA GLN A 57 1.08 2.20 -1.19
C GLN A 57 0.59 3.62 -1.54
N TRP A 58 -0.59 3.76 -2.14
CA TRP A 58 -1.16 5.07 -2.46
C TRP A 58 -1.39 5.90 -1.19
N LEU A 59 -1.94 5.30 -0.13
CA LEU A 59 -2.20 6.03 1.11
C LEU A 59 -0.89 6.54 1.73
N TYR A 60 0.16 5.71 1.70
CA TYR A 60 1.48 6.08 2.20
C TYR A 60 2.04 7.33 1.51
N TYR A 61 2.09 7.33 0.17
CA TYR A 61 2.62 8.48 -0.58
C TYR A 61 1.76 9.74 -0.38
N ARG A 62 0.43 9.59 -0.31
CA ARG A 62 -0.46 10.73 -0.05
C ARG A 62 -0.28 11.31 1.35
N CYS A 63 -0.13 10.47 2.37
CA CYS A 63 0.17 10.93 3.72
C CYS A 63 1.55 11.60 3.80
N ARG A 64 2.55 11.11 3.05
CA ARG A 64 3.87 11.75 2.95
C ARG A 64 3.78 13.15 2.33
N GLU A 65 3.08 13.30 1.20
CA GLU A 65 2.88 14.59 0.54
C GLU A 65 2.14 15.62 1.42
N GLU A 66 1.21 15.16 2.25
CA GLU A 66 0.42 16.02 3.14
C GLU A 66 1.06 16.22 4.53
N GLY A 67 2.25 15.66 4.79
CA GLY A 67 2.95 15.77 6.08
C GLY A 67 2.31 14.96 7.21
N LEU A 68 1.43 14.01 6.88
CA LEU A 68 0.64 13.19 7.82
C LEU A 68 1.31 11.84 8.15
N LEU A 69 2.60 11.69 7.83
CA LEU A 69 3.30 10.41 7.88
C LEU A 69 3.38 9.85 9.30
N GLU A 70 3.63 10.69 10.30
CA GLU A 70 3.68 10.29 11.70
C GLU A 70 2.34 9.72 12.18
N THR A 71 1.26 10.42 11.85
CA THR A 71 -0.10 9.98 12.20
C THR A 71 -0.48 8.71 11.45
N TYR A 72 -0.04 8.57 10.19
CA TYR A 72 -0.20 7.33 9.43
C TYR A 72 0.48 6.15 10.13
N TYR A 73 1.74 6.30 10.57
CA TYR A 73 2.41 5.23 11.31
C TYR A 73 1.70 4.95 12.64
N LYS A 74 1.30 5.97 13.40
CA LYS A 74 0.54 5.78 14.65
C LYS A 74 -0.78 5.02 14.46
N LEU A 75 -1.43 5.15 13.29
CA LEU A 75 -2.72 4.51 13.02
C LEU A 75 -2.60 3.12 12.38
N PHE A 76 -1.58 2.90 11.55
CA PHE A 76 -1.47 1.70 10.71
C PHE A 76 -0.18 0.88 10.93
N LYS A 77 0.81 1.43 11.65
CA LYS A 77 2.02 0.70 12.06
C LYS A 77 1.86 0.02 13.41
N THR A 78 0.88 0.42 14.23
CA THR A 78 0.55 -0.24 15.51
C THR A 78 -0.06 -1.64 15.34
N GLU A 79 -0.32 -2.10 14.11
CA GLU A 79 -0.63 -3.51 13.82
C GLU A 79 0.64 -4.32 13.43
N VAL A 80 1.82 -3.71 13.44
CA VAL A 80 3.13 -4.34 13.09
C VAL A 80 4.02 -4.53 14.33
N GLU A 81 3.48 -4.34 15.53
CA GLU A 81 4.12 -4.80 16.77
C GLU A 81 3.47 -6.13 17.16
N GLY A 82 3.88 -7.22 16.50
CA GLY A 82 3.44 -8.57 16.87
C GLY A 82 3.29 -9.62 15.77
N GLN A 83 3.91 -9.46 14.61
CA GLN A 83 4.09 -10.56 13.65
C GLN A 83 5.56 -10.63 13.28
N ASP A 84 6.18 -11.77 13.62
CA ASP A 84 7.58 -12.16 13.43
C ASP A 84 8.39 -11.17 12.60
N ALA A 85 9.24 -10.40 13.29
CA ALA A 85 10.00 -9.27 12.77
C ALA A 85 11.19 -9.71 11.89
N GLY A 86 10.94 -10.55 10.90
CA GLY A 86 11.91 -10.94 9.88
C GLY A 86 11.28 -10.95 8.50
N THR A 87 12.09 -10.65 7.49
CA THR A 87 11.64 -10.72 6.09
C THR A 87 11.57 -12.17 5.66
N LYS A 88 10.42 -12.65 5.18
CA LYS A 88 10.29 -14.01 4.64
C LYS A 88 10.49 -14.02 3.13
N PHE A 89 11.15 -15.05 2.63
CA PHE A 89 11.23 -15.27 1.18
C PHE A 89 9.84 -15.52 0.58
N SER A 90 9.47 -14.75 -0.44
CA SER A 90 8.26 -15.01 -1.22
C SER A 90 8.48 -15.95 -2.42
N PHE A 91 9.73 -16.37 -2.68
CA PHE A 91 10.13 -17.16 -3.84
C PHE A 91 11.29 -18.13 -3.54
N GLY A 92 11.60 -18.98 -4.52
CA GLY A 92 12.82 -19.79 -4.52
C GLY A 92 12.79 -20.99 -3.57
N LYS A 93 13.98 -21.48 -3.22
CA LYS A 93 14.17 -22.71 -2.41
C LYS A 93 13.63 -22.58 -0.98
N TYR A 94 13.73 -21.38 -0.41
CA TYR A 94 13.42 -21.10 0.99
C TYR A 94 12.14 -20.30 1.18
N GLN A 95 11.19 -20.42 0.25
CA GLN A 95 9.92 -19.71 0.33
C GLN A 95 9.20 -19.96 1.66
N GLY A 96 8.86 -18.89 2.38
CA GLY A 96 8.21 -18.92 3.69
C GLY A 96 9.16 -18.94 4.89
N GLU A 97 10.46 -19.14 4.67
CA GLU A 97 11.52 -19.03 5.67
C GLU A 97 12.03 -17.59 5.77
N PHE A 98 12.63 -17.24 6.91
CA PHE A 98 13.21 -15.92 7.16
C PHE A 98 14.55 -15.74 6.45
N VAL A 99 14.80 -14.55 5.91
CA VAL A 99 16.04 -14.20 5.22
C VAL A 99 17.22 -14.32 6.17
N GLU A 100 17.05 -13.91 7.43
CA GLU A 100 18.03 -13.95 8.49
C GLU A 100 18.46 -15.40 8.82
N ASP A 101 17.49 -16.31 8.96
CA ASP A 101 17.77 -17.74 9.22
C ASP A 101 18.55 -18.38 8.06
N ILE A 102 18.24 -18.00 6.82
CA ILE A 102 18.96 -18.49 5.63
C ILE A 102 20.34 -17.85 5.51
N PHE A 103 20.51 -16.60 5.93
CA PHE A 103 21.81 -15.94 5.96
C PHE A 103 22.80 -16.67 6.88
N GLU A 104 22.34 -17.12 8.04
CA GLU A 104 23.15 -17.89 8.99
C GLU A 104 23.42 -19.33 8.52
N SER A 105 22.44 -19.97 7.87
CA SER A 105 22.51 -21.40 7.52
C SER A 105 23.07 -21.70 6.12
N ASP A 106 22.81 -20.85 5.13
CA ASP A 106 23.18 -21.04 3.71
C ASP A 106 23.59 -19.72 3.07
N LYS A 107 24.74 -19.22 3.53
CA LYS A 107 25.31 -17.96 3.08
C LYS A 107 25.76 -17.96 1.61
N GLU A 108 26.15 -19.11 1.08
CA GLU A 108 26.50 -19.23 -0.34
C GLU A 108 25.28 -18.95 -1.22
N TYR A 109 24.11 -19.43 -0.81
CA TYR A 109 22.86 -19.12 -1.49
C TYR A 109 22.55 -17.62 -1.46
N ILE A 110 22.71 -16.94 -0.32
CA ILE A 110 22.48 -15.48 -0.24
C ILE A 110 23.45 -14.69 -1.13
N ASN A 111 24.73 -15.07 -1.15
CA ASN A 111 25.73 -14.43 -2.02
C ASN A 111 25.45 -14.63 -3.51
N TRP A 112 24.99 -15.82 -3.90
CA TRP A 112 24.54 -16.07 -5.27
C TRP A 112 23.28 -15.24 -5.58
N LEU A 113 22.35 -15.17 -4.63
CA LEU A 113 21.06 -14.51 -4.81
C LEU A 113 21.21 -13.00 -4.97
N SER A 114 22.10 -12.37 -4.20
CA SER A 114 22.38 -10.92 -4.27
C SER A 114 22.94 -10.47 -5.63
N GLN A 115 23.51 -11.39 -6.41
CA GLN A 115 24.02 -11.11 -7.76
C GLN A 115 22.91 -11.19 -8.83
N GLN A 116 21.71 -11.66 -8.46
CA GLN A 116 20.63 -11.86 -9.42
C GLN A 116 19.90 -10.56 -9.70
N LYS A 117 19.90 -10.12 -10.96
CA LYS A 117 19.20 -8.90 -11.40
C LYS A 117 17.69 -8.91 -11.13
N TRP A 118 17.09 -10.10 -11.09
CA TRP A 118 15.65 -10.25 -10.86
C TRP A 118 15.26 -10.09 -9.39
N LEU A 119 16.22 -10.15 -8.46
CA LEU A 119 15.96 -9.95 -7.02
C LEU A 119 15.37 -8.57 -6.74
N ALA A 120 15.73 -7.55 -7.53
CA ALA A 120 15.18 -6.19 -7.41
C ALA A 120 13.65 -6.08 -7.60
N GLN A 121 12.99 -7.14 -8.06
CA GLN A 121 11.51 -7.20 -8.11
C GLN A 121 10.88 -7.45 -6.74
N TYR A 122 11.67 -7.97 -5.79
CA TYR A 122 11.30 -8.34 -4.43
C TYR A 122 12.00 -7.39 -3.45
N LEU A 123 11.43 -6.19 -3.32
CA LEU A 123 12.09 -5.07 -2.62
C LEU A 123 12.43 -5.41 -1.16
N ASP A 124 11.50 -6.04 -0.43
CA ASP A 124 11.69 -6.33 0.99
C ASP A 124 12.82 -7.36 1.20
N GLU A 125 12.84 -8.45 0.42
CA GLU A 125 13.90 -9.46 0.44
C GLU A 125 15.25 -8.90 -0.06
N SER A 126 15.22 -8.10 -1.13
CA SER A 126 16.41 -7.50 -1.72
C SER A 126 17.09 -6.54 -0.75
N ASP A 127 16.31 -5.65 -0.12
CA ASP A 127 16.83 -4.66 0.83
C ASP A 127 17.45 -5.36 2.05
N MET A 128 16.76 -6.37 2.60
CA MET A 128 17.28 -7.15 3.74
C MET A 128 18.59 -7.88 3.40
N ILE A 129 18.67 -8.54 2.24
CA ILE A 129 19.88 -9.25 1.82
C ILE A 129 21.08 -8.29 1.69
N HIS A 130 20.86 -7.12 1.09
CA HIS A 130 21.94 -6.14 0.92
C HIS A 130 22.38 -5.52 2.24
N GLU A 131 21.44 -5.30 3.18
CA GLU A 131 21.76 -4.85 4.54
C GLU A 131 22.64 -5.87 5.27
N LEU A 132 22.27 -7.15 5.27
CA LEU A 132 23.05 -8.21 5.93
C LEU A 132 24.45 -8.38 5.36
N LEU A 133 24.58 -8.31 4.03
CA LEU A 133 25.90 -8.36 3.37
C LEU A 133 26.77 -7.15 3.70
N HIS A 134 26.17 -5.95 3.79
CA HIS A 134 26.89 -4.74 4.14
C HIS A 134 27.43 -4.77 5.57
N LEU A 135 26.58 -5.17 6.53
CA LEU A 135 26.97 -5.33 7.94
C LEU A 135 28.11 -6.35 8.08
N GLU A 136 28.09 -7.41 7.30
CA GLU A 136 29.18 -8.38 7.31
C GLU A 136 30.50 -7.82 6.77
N ASP A 137 30.45 -7.06 5.68
CA ASP A 137 31.66 -6.45 5.12
C ASP A 137 32.24 -5.40 6.07
N GLU A 138 31.42 -4.64 6.79
CA GLU A 138 31.87 -3.76 7.88
C GLU A 138 32.58 -4.56 8.98
N ASN A 139 31.96 -5.64 9.47
CA ASN A 139 32.56 -6.50 10.50
C ASN A 139 33.91 -7.12 10.08
N LYS A 140 34.12 -7.42 8.79
CA LYS A 140 35.41 -7.94 8.29
C LYS A 140 36.49 -6.87 8.19
N ASN A 141 36.12 -5.60 8.00
CA ASN A 141 37.07 -4.49 7.85
C ASN A 141 37.55 -3.90 9.18
N GLU A 142 36.96 -4.31 10.31
CA GLU A 142 37.35 -3.88 11.66
C GLU A 142 38.43 -4.75 12.33
N PHE A 143 38.96 -5.77 11.63
CA PHE A 143 40.08 -6.62 12.08
C PHE A 143 41.32 -6.47 11.19
#